data_AF-A0A7E4ZWT0-F1
#
_entry.id   AF-A0A7E4ZWT0-F1
#
_cell.length_a   1.000
_cell.length_b   1.000
_cell.length_c   1.000
_cell.angle_alpha   90.00
_cell.angle_beta   90.00
_cell.angle_gamma   90.00
#
_symmetry.space_group_name_H-M   'P 1'
#
loop_
_entity.id
_entity.type
_entity.pdbx_description
1 polymer ?
#
loop_
_entity_poly.entity_id
_entity_poly.type
_entity_poly.pdbx_seq_one_letter_code
_entity_poly.pdbx_strand_id
1 'polypeptide(L)'
;MAHARQNFSAPVERALNQQINNELFASYTYLAMSAHFGNAEVALPGAAAYFKNQAYEEREHAEKIIDYINDRGEADLQLYITSKSVPKRRRLGKEQQQVAVAATRARFRKQ
;
A
#
# COMPACT_ATOMS: atom_id res chain seq x y z
N MET A 1 -21.14 -0.21 -12.85
CA MET A 1 -20.12 -1.26 -13.05
C MET A 1 -18.77 -0.57 -13.25
N ALA A 2 -17.68 -1.05 -12.66
CA ALA A 2 -16.35 -0.55 -13.02
C ALA A 2 -16.03 -1.09 -14.42
N HIS A 3 -15.87 -0.21 -15.40
CA HIS A 3 -15.76 -0.60 -16.81
C HIS A 3 -14.43 -1.31 -17.15
N ALA A 4 -13.49 -1.39 -16.21
CA ALA A 4 -12.15 -1.98 -16.40
C ALA A 4 -11.98 -3.41 -15.85
N ARG A 5 -12.94 -3.94 -15.07
CA ARG A 5 -12.82 -5.30 -14.52
C ARG A 5 -13.16 -6.35 -15.59
N GLN A 6 -12.13 -6.88 -16.23
CA GLN A 6 -12.23 -8.01 -17.18
C GLN A 6 -11.25 -9.12 -16.78
N ASN A 7 -11.72 -10.37 -16.77
CA ASN A 7 -10.92 -11.57 -16.45
C ASN A 7 -10.12 -11.47 -15.12
N PHE A 8 -10.75 -10.93 -14.07
CA PHE A 8 -10.16 -10.83 -12.73
C PHE A 8 -11.03 -11.60 -11.75
N SER A 9 -10.55 -12.74 -11.28
CA SER A 9 -11.32 -13.65 -10.43
C SER A 9 -11.19 -13.27 -8.96
N ALA A 10 -12.25 -13.48 -8.19
CA ALA A 10 -12.26 -13.18 -6.75
C ALA A 10 -11.16 -13.91 -5.94
N PRO A 11 -10.76 -15.16 -6.26
CA PRO A 11 -9.63 -15.80 -5.59
C PRO A 11 -8.30 -15.07 -5.80
N VAL A 12 -8.03 -14.60 -7.03
CA VAL A 12 -6.79 -13.86 -7.35
C VAL A 12 -6.76 -12.52 -6.62
N GLU A 13 -7.89 -11.81 -6.59
CA GLU A 13 -8.02 -10.56 -5.84
C GLU A 13 -7.74 -10.75 -4.35
N ARG A 14 -8.27 -11.81 -3.72
CA ARG A 14 -7.97 -12.12 -2.31
C ARG A 14 -6.50 -12.45 -2.10
N ALA A 15 -5.90 -13.23 -3.00
CA ALA A 15 -4.48 -13.57 -2.92
C ALA A 15 -3.58 -12.34 -3.04
N LEU A 16 -3.91 -11.41 -3.94
CA LEU A 16 -3.16 -10.16 -4.10
C LEU A 16 -3.31 -9.23 -2.89
N ASN A 17 -4.53 -9.11 -2.33
CA ASN A 17 -4.74 -8.40 -1.07
C ASN A 17 -3.95 -9.02 0.08
N GLN A 18 -3.89 -10.35 0.16
CA GLN A 18 -3.05 -11.04 1.14
C GLN A 18 -1.57 -10.75 0.90
N GLN A 19 -1.12 -10.76 -0.35
CA GLN A 19 0.26 -10.46 -0.70
C GLN A 19 0.66 -9.04 -0.30
N ILE A 20 -0.19 -8.04 -0.55
CA ILE A 20 0.07 -6.66 -0.09
C ILE A 20 0.35 -6.62 1.42
N ASN A 21 -0.44 -7.35 2.22
CA ASN A 21 -0.23 -7.39 3.66
C ASN A 21 1.07 -8.11 4.04
N ASN A 22 1.45 -9.18 3.32
CA ASN A 22 2.72 -9.86 3.52
C ASN A 22 3.91 -8.93 3.23
N GLU A 23 3.88 -8.18 2.12
CA GLU A 23 4.95 -7.24 1.75
C GLU A 23 5.08 -6.09 2.77
N LEU A 24 3.95 -5.53 3.22
CA LEU A 24 3.96 -4.49 4.25
C LEU A 24 4.46 -5.01 5.60
N PHE A 25 4.11 -6.25 5.97
CA PHE A 25 4.62 -6.89 7.18
C PHE A 25 6.13 -7.16 7.10
N ALA A 26 6.61 -7.63 5.94
CA ALA A 26 8.04 -7.82 5.68
C ALA A 26 8.80 -6.49 5.77
N SER A 27 8.27 -5.44 5.13
CA SER A 27 8.81 -4.07 5.21
C SER A 27 8.93 -3.59 6.66
N TYR A 28 7.88 -3.75 7.47
CA TYR A 28 7.89 -3.38 8.88
C TYR A 28 8.90 -4.19 9.70
N THR A 29 9.00 -5.49 9.42
CA THR A 29 9.96 -6.39 10.08
C THR A 29 11.40 -5.98 9.79
N TYR A 30 11.74 -5.73 8.52
CA TYR A 30 13.06 -5.26 8.13
C TYR A 30 13.39 -3.89 8.70
N LEU A 31 12.40 -2.99 8.82
CA LEU A 31 12.61 -1.70 9.48
C LEU A 31 12.95 -1.88 10.97
N ALA A 32 12.29 -2.80 11.68
CA ALA A 32 12.60 -3.12 13.07
C ALA A 32 14.02 -3.72 13.21
N MET A 33 14.44 -4.60 12.27
CA MET A 33 15.79 -5.13 12.23
C MET A 33 16.83 -4.03 12.00
N SER A 34 16.55 -3.11 11.07
CA SER A 34 17.42 -1.95 10.82
C SER A 34 17.61 -1.10 12.07
N ALA A 35 16.54 -0.84 12.81
CA ALA A 35 16.60 -0.11 14.09
C ALA A 35 17.41 -0.86 15.16
N HIS A 36 17.27 -2.19 15.23
CA HIS A 36 18.05 -3.02 16.16
C HIS A 36 19.56 -2.96 15.87
N PHE A 37 19.97 -3.17 14.61
CA PHE A 37 21.38 -3.15 14.22
C PHE A 37 22.01 -1.75 14.24
N GLY A 38 21.19 -0.71 14.11
CA GLY A 38 21.60 0.69 14.24
C GLY A 38 21.75 1.18 15.69
N ASN A 39 21.35 0.37 16.68
CA ASN A 39 21.52 0.69 18.10
C ASN A 39 23.02 0.79 18.45
N ALA A 40 23.41 1.74 19.31
CA ALA A 40 24.79 1.95 19.73
C ALA A 40 25.42 0.74 20.46
N GLU A 41 24.62 -0.12 21.09
CA GLU A 41 25.07 -1.35 21.75
C GLU A 41 25.42 -2.47 20.77
N VAL A 42 24.68 -2.56 19.66
CA VAL A 42 24.90 -3.57 18.60
C VAL A 42 25.93 -3.06 17.58
N ALA A 43 25.81 -1.79 17.19
CA ALA A 43 26.73 -1.04 16.34
C ALA A 43 27.11 -1.74 15.02
N LEU A 44 26.14 -2.30 14.30
CA LEU A 44 26.32 -2.95 12.99
C LEU A 44 25.71 -2.10 11.86
N PRO A 45 26.34 -0.96 11.47
CA PRO A 45 25.75 -0.01 10.53
C PRO A 45 25.54 -0.58 9.11
N GLY A 46 26.38 -1.52 8.67
CA GLY A 46 26.20 -2.21 7.39
C GLY A 46 24.92 -3.04 7.34
N ALA A 47 24.66 -3.82 8.41
CA ALA A 47 23.43 -4.58 8.55
C ALA A 47 22.22 -3.66 8.68
N ALA A 48 22.34 -2.57 9.45
CA ALA A 48 21.28 -1.57 9.59
C ALA A 48 20.90 -0.95 8.23
N ALA A 49 21.89 -0.57 7.42
CA ALA A 49 21.66 -0.03 6.07
C ALA A 49 21.04 -1.06 5.12
N TYR A 50 21.53 -2.31 5.15
CA TYR A 50 20.98 -3.40 4.35
C TYR A 50 19.48 -3.62 4.64
N PHE A 51 19.11 -3.81 5.91
CA PHE A 51 17.71 -4.02 6.27
C PHE A 51 16.84 -2.79 6.02
N LYS A 52 17.39 -1.59 6.09
CA LYS A 52 16.67 -0.37 5.70
C LYS A 52 16.32 -0.37 4.22
N ASN A 53 17.24 -0.79 3.37
CA ASN A 53 17.01 -0.90 1.93
C ASN A 53 15.98 -1.99 1.62
N GLN A 54 16.09 -3.17 2.25
CA GLN A 54 15.07 -4.22 2.10
C GLN A 54 13.68 -3.73 2.53
N ALA A 55 13.59 -2.98 3.63
CA ALA A 55 12.31 -2.41 4.05
C ALA A 55 11.68 -1.50 2.99
N TYR A 56 12.49 -0.72 2.27
CA TYR A 56 12.01 0.12 1.17
C TYR A 56 11.60 -0.69 -0.06
N GLU A 57 12.36 -1.71 -0.43
CA GLU A 57 12.04 -2.60 -1.57
C GLU A 57 10.70 -3.30 -1.36
N GLU A 58 10.45 -3.90 -0.19
CA GLU A 58 9.17 -4.59 0.06
C GLU A 58 7.99 -3.62 0.10
N ARG A 59 8.21 -2.37 0.54
CA ARG A 59 7.16 -1.35 0.46
C ARG A 59 6.85 -0.99 -1.00
N GLU A 60 7.86 -0.89 -1.85
CA GLU A 60 7.66 -0.67 -3.28
C GLU A 60 6.95 -1.86 -3.95
N HIS A 61 7.23 -3.09 -3.52
CA HIS A 61 6.48 -4.28 -3.96
C HIS A 61 4.99 -4.18 -3.59
N ALA A 62 4.67 -3.78 -2.36
CA ALA A 62 3.29 -3.56 -1.93
C ALA A 62 2.58 -2.49 -2.80
N GLU A 63 3.25 -1.37 -3.05
CA GLU A 63 2.74 -0.27 -3.88
C GLU A 63 2.45 -0.72 -5.31
N LYS A 64 3.36 -1.48 -5.95
CA LYS A 64 3.15 -2.05 -7.29
C LYS A 64 1.92 -2.95 -7.36
N ILE A 65 1.67 -3.75 -6.33
CA ILE A 65 0.48 -4.63 -6.30
C ILE A 65 -0.80 -3.79 -6.12
N ILE A 66 -0.76 -2.74 -5.30
CA ILE A 66 -1.88 -1.80 -5.12
C ILE A 66 -2.22 -1.14 -6.46
N ASP A 67 -1.22 -0.63 -7.17
CA ASP A 67 -1.40 0.02 -8.47
C ASP A 67 -1.97 -0.97 -9.50
N TYR A 68 -1.45 -2.19 -9.53
CA TYR A 68 -1.99 -3.24 -10.39
C TYR A 68 -3.47 -3.54 -10.09
N ILE A 69 -3.88 -3.65 -8.82
CA ILE A 69 -5.29 -3.86 -8.47
C ILE A 69 -6.16 -2.68 -8.92
N ASN A 70 -5.67 -1.45 -8.74
CA ASN A 70 -6.38 -0.24 -9.17
C ASN A 70 -6.56 -0.20 -10.69
N ASP A 71 -5.52 -0.56 -11.45
CA ASP A 71 -5.54 -0.61 -12.92
C ASP A 71 -6.54 -1.65 -13.45
N ARG A 72 -6.73 -2.76 -12.72
CA ARG A 72 -7.74 -3.79 -13.03
C ARG A 72 -9.18 -3.35 -12.73
N GLY A 73 -9.38 -2.10 -12.28
CA GLY A 73 -10.69 -1.51 -12.04
C GLY A 73 -11.36 -1.98 -10.76
N GLU A 74 -10.58 -2.52 -9.82
CA GLU A 74 -11.07 -2.96 -8.53
C GLU A 74 -11.16 -1.82 -7.51
N ALA A 75 -12.12 -1.92 -6.59
CA ALA A 75 -12.37 -0.91 -5.56
C ALA A 75 -12.21 -1.46 -4.14
N ASP A 76 -12.07 -2.79 -3.98
CA ASP A 76 -12.01 -3.45 -2.67
C ASP A 76 -10.55 -3.82 -2.30
N LEU A 77 -9.73 -2.79 -2.09
CA LEU A 77 -8.41 -2.94 -1.47
C LEU A 77 -8.57 -3.20 0.02
N GLN A 78 -8.08 -4.34 0.48
CA GLN A 78 -8.16 -4.76 1.87
C GLN A 78 -6.77 -4.78 2.51
N LEU A 79 -6.39 -3.61 3.04
CA LEU A 79 -5.18 -3.44 3.83
C LEU A 79 -5.49 -3.76 5.30
N TYR A 80 -4.84 -4.76 5.87
CA TYR A 80 -4.98 -5.17 7.27
C TYR A 80 -3.61 -5.10 7.94
N ILE A 81 -3.18 -3.91 8.34
CA ILE A 81 -1.97 -3.76 9.18
C ILE A 81 -2.30 -3.99 10.67
N THR A 82 -3.57 -3.82 11.03
CA THR A 82 -4.17 -4.18 12.33
C THR A 82 -5.56 -4.76 12.05
N SER A 83 -6.16 -5.49 12.99
CA SER A 83 -7.45 -6.21 12.86
C SER A 83 -8.67 -5.39 12.40
N LYS A 84 -8.51 -4.11 12.09
CA LYS A 84 -9.55 -3.24 11.54
C LYS A 84 -9.46 -3.24 10.03
N SER A 85 -10.49 -3.79 9.39
CA SER A 85 -10.72 -3.65 7.96
C SER A 85 -10.71 -2.18 7.55
N VAL A 86 -10.06 -1.86 6.43
CA VAL A 86 -10.33 -0.61 5.73
C VAL A 86 -11.84 -0.56 5.45
N PRO A 87 -12.55 0.53 5.80
CA PRO A 87 -13.97 0.62 5.53
C PRO A 87 -14.20 0.47 4.02
N LYS A 88 -15.04 -0.49 3.64
CA LYS A 88 -15.39 -0.76 2.24
C LYS A 88 -15.74 0.55 1.56
N ARG A 89 -14.99 0.91 0.51
CA ARG A 89 -15.06 2.23 -0.13
C ARG A 89 -16.51 2.55 -0.49
N ARG A 90 -17.18 3.41 0.30
CA ARG A 90 -18.53 3.88 -0.03
C ARG A 90 -18.39 4.68 -1.31
N ARG A 91 -19.11 4.32 -2.38
CA ARG A 91 -19.11 5.10 -3.63
C ARG A 91 -19.45 6.55 -3.28
N LEU A 92 -18.48 7.46 -3.41
CA LEU A 92 -18.71 8.90 -3.29
C LEU A 92 -19.80 9.27 -4.30
N GLY A 93 -20.83 10.00 -3.85
CA GLY A 93 -21.84 10.54 -4.76
C GLY A 93 -21.19 11.43 -5.82
N LYS A 94 -21.82 11.59 -6.98
CA LYS A 94 -21.26 12.36 -8.12
C LYS A 94 -20.76 13.76 -7.71
N GLU A 95 -21.46 14.40 -6.77
CA GLU A 95 -21.05 15.69 -6.21
C GLU A 95 -19.77 15.61 -5.39
N GLN A 96 -19.65 14.61 -4.52
CA GLN A 96 -18.46 14.43 -3.68
C GLN A 96 -17.23 14.04 -4.52
N GLN A 97 -17.42 13.36 -5.66
CA GLN A 97 -16.37 13.11 -6.64
C GLN A 97 -15.90 14.40 -7.31
N GLN A 98 -16.82 15.29 -7.71
CA GLN A 98 -16.46 16.60 -8.26
C GLN A 98 -15.70 17.47 -7.25
N VAL A 99 -16.14 17.48 -5.99
CA VAL A 99 -15.46 18.24 -4.91
C VAL A 99 -14.06 17.69 -4.64
N ALA A 100 -13.88 16.36 -4.61
CA ALA A 100 -12.56 15.75 -4.43
C ALA A 100 -11.61 16.08 -5.58
N VAL A 101 -12.08 16.00 -6.84
CA VAL A 101 -11.29 16.37 -8.02
C VAL A 101 -10.95 17.86 -8.01
N ALA A 102 -11.89 18.73 -7.61
CA ALA A 102 -11.66 20.16 -7.48
C ALA A 102 -10.63 20.50 -6.38
N ALA A 103 -10.71 19.81 -5.22
CA ALA A 103 -9.76 19.99 -4.12
C ALA A 103 -8.34 19.56 -4.51
N THR A 104 -8.19 18.43 -5.21
CA THR A 104 -6.90 17.96 -5.72
C THR A 104 -6.32 18.94 -6.75
N ARG A 105 -7.15 19.43 -7.68
CA ARG A 105 -6.74 20.45 -8.67
C ARG A 105 -6.33 21.78 -8.02
N ALA A 106 -7.02 22.20 -6.96
CA ALA A 106 -6.66 23.40 -6.22
C ALA A 106 -5.31 23.27 -5.49
N ARG A 107 -4.97 22.05 -5.04
CA ARG A 107 -3.70 21.76 -4.35
C ARG A 107 -2.50 21.79 -5.31
N PHE A 108 -2.68 21.29 -6.54
CA PHE A 108 -1.66 21.35 -7.60
C PHE A 108 -1.48 22.74 -8.22
N ARG A 109 -2.46 23.65 -8.10
CA ARG A 109 -2.35 25.04 -8.57
C ARG A 109 -1.58 25.98 -7.63
N LYS A 110 -1.23 25.52 -6.43
CA LYS A 110 -0.48 26.29 -5.41
C LYS A 110 0.97 25.81 -5.23
N GLN A 111 1.45 24.93 -6.10
CA GLN A 111 2.88 24.59 -6.23
C GLN A 111 3.43 25.21 -7.52
#